data_AF-A0A1T3MNF1-F1
#
_entry.id   AF-A0A1T3MNF1-F1
#
_cell.length_a   1.000
_cell.length_b   1.000
_cell.length_c   1.000
_cell.angle_alpha   90.00
_cell.angle_beta   90.00
_cell.angle_gamma   90.00
#
_symmetry.space_group_name_H-M   'P 1'
#
loop_
_entity.id
_entity.type
_entity.pdbx_description
1 polymer ?
#
loop_
_entity_poly.entity_id
_entity_poly.type
_entity_poly.pdbx_seq_one_letter_code
_entity_poly.pdbx_strand_id
1 'polypeptide(L)'
;MKKISILLLTIPGFYFAQLATPQGQMLATENPNTGFIGIGTTNPLSKLDIDLKVGGGISSPIIRGSDSYISSGLRFIDDSYTQPGQVKEWAIWKGNTFSKGLSFMRYDAVNRCEGGICDIALQLNDNGNVGIGNASPQYKLDVNGSFRVGLDNFFSYNGGADIFLRYLGRGSGGRAIVHDNNNTLTLNYANDFSGGTLLGTSFLVKGDDARLNGKLEAREIKVTTTPTADFVFEDSYQLPNLESVEKHIKEKKHLPEIASAAEMQKEGVNIGDFQIKLLQKIEELTLYQIQLNKEVTNLKQENIQLKETLQKIQNHEKSY
;
A
#
# COMPACT_ATOMS: atom_id res chain seq x y z
N MET A 1 30.62 104.14 21.60
CA MET A 1 31.15 102.78 21.86
C MET A 1 29.99 101.96 22.42
N LYS A 2 29.49 100.91 21.72
CA LYS A 2 29.97 99.52 21.77
C LYS A 2 29.84 98.97 23.23
N LYS A 3 29.14 97.87 23.54
CA LYS A 3 28.90 96.65 22.74
C LYS A 3 27.61 95.94 23.17
N ILE A 4 26.93 95.38 22.17
CA ILE A 4 26.06 94.21 22.28
C ILE A 4 26.94 92.95 22.32
N SER A 5 26.40 91.90 22.94
CA SER A 5 26.61 90.47 22.65
C SER A 5 27.20 89.66 23.79
N ILE A 6 26.89 88.39 23.99
CA ILE A 6 25.80 87.45 23.65
C ILE A 6 26.17 86.23 24.50
N LEU A 7 25.20 85.57 25.11
CA LEU A 7 25.38 84.35 25.90
C LEU A 7 25.64 83.17 24.96
N LEU A 8 26.80 82.50 25.07
CA LEU A 8 27.09 81.24 24.38
C LEU A 8 26.96 80.09 25.39
N LEU A 9 25.85 79.36 25.33
CA LEU A 9 25.75 78.02 25.91
C LEU A 9 26.10 76.99 24.84
N THR A 10 27.11 76.17 25.13
CA THR A 10 27.51 75.01 24.32
C THR A 10 26.49 73.90 24.46
N ILE A 11 25.84 73.50 23.37
CA ILE A 11 25.04 72.27 23.30
C ILE A 11 25.91 71.19 22.65
N PRO A 12 26.12 70.02 23.28
CA PRO A 12 26.90 68.94 22.69
C PRO A 12 26.16 68.39 21.46
N GLY A 13 26.89 68.20 20.36
CA GLY A 13 26.33 67.64 19.13
C GLY A 13 25.89 66.19 19.35
N PHE A 14 24.59 65.95 19.27
CA PHE A 14 24.03 64.60 19.13
C PHE A 14 23.97 64.26 17.63
N TYR A 15 24.70 63.24 17.21
CA TYR A 15 24.55 62.64 15.89
C TYR A 15 23.34 61.70 15.94
N PHE A 16 22.22 62.11 15.32
CA PHE A 16 21.09 61.20 15.10
C PHE A 16 21.30 60.43 13.79
N ALA A 17 21.01 59.13 13.82
CA ALA A 17 20.88 58.32 12.63
C ALA A 17 19.73 58.87 11.77
N GLN A 18 20.02 59.28 10.53
CA GLN A 18 19.02 59.84 9.61
C GLN A 18 18.37 58.74 8.78
N LEU A 19 17.03 58.69 8.76
CA LEU A 19 16.26 57.91 7.80
C LEU A 19 16.33 58.65 6.44
N ALA A 20 17.04 58.11 5.45
CA ALA A 20 17.23 58.77 4.16
C ALA A 20 15.97 58.65 3.29
N THR A 21 15.36 59.78 2.94
CA THR A 21 14.27 59.90 1.96
C THR A 21 14.71 60.90 0.88
N PRO A 22 15.20 60.46 -0.29
CA PRO A 22 15.92 61.33 -1.24
C PRO A 22 15.13 62.53 -1.79
N GLN A 23 13.79 62.56 -1.67
CA GLN A 23 12.94 63.71 -2.03
C GLN A 23 11.67 63.88 -1.15
N GLY A 24 11.56 63.21 0.01
CA GLY A 24 10.32 63.21 0.81
C GLY A 24 10.50 63.91 2.16
N GLN A 25 9.67 64.91 2.49
CA GLN A 25 9.64 65.43 3.86
C GLN A 25 9.25 64.30 4.83
N MET A 26 10.00 64.15 5.92
CA MET A 26 9.60 63.25 7.00
C MET A 26 8.29 63.78 7.61
N LEU A 27 7.18 63.07 7.39
CA LEU A 27 5.94 63.32 8.12
C LEU A 27 6.03 62.60 9.46
N ALA A 28 6.12 63.37 10.54
CA ALA A 28 6.03 62.83 11.89
C ALA A 28 4.63 62.21 12.09
N THR A 29 4.55 61.06 12.74
CA THR A 29 3.26 60.49 13.17
C THR A 29 2.57 61.46 14.12
N GLU A 30 1.36 61.90 13.79
CA GLU A 30 0.64 62.98 14.49
C GLU A 30 -0.27 62.49 15.64
N ASN A 31 -0.18 61.22 16.04
CA ASN A 31 -0.87 60.72 17.23
C ASN A 31 0.09 60.63 18.45
N PRO A 32 0.22 61.69 19.26
CA PRO A 32 1.16 61.74 20.38
C PRO A 32 0.79 60.82 21.55
N ASN A 33 -0.42 60.25 21.58
CA ASN A 33 -0.92 59.54 22.76
C ASN A 33 -0.64 58.03 22.74
N THR A 34 -0.23 57.46 21.61
CA THR A 34 -0.03 56.00 21.49
C THR A 34 1.43 55.59 21.45
N GLY A 35 2.35 56.46 21.01
CA GLY A 35 3.77 56.15 20.87
C GLY A 35 4.09 55.13 19.76
N PHE A 36 3.21 55.02 18.75
CA PHE A 36 3.32 54.06 17.66
C PHE A 36 4.10 54.63 16.46
N ILE A 37 4.86 53.77 15.78
CA ILE A 37 5.70 54.13 14.62
C ILE A 37 4.97 53.76 13.33
N GLY A 38 4.71 54.74 12.47
CA GLY A 38 4.09 54.55 11.15
C GLY A 38 5.12 54.76 10.02
N ILE A 39 5.14 53.89 9.02
CA ILE A 39 5.93 54.02 7.79
C ILE A 39 4.96 54.03 6.60
N GLY A 40 4.70 55.23 6.07
CA GLY A 40 3.78 55.48 4.95
C GLY A 40 2.29 55.57 5.31
N THR A 41 1.96 55.58 6.61
CA THR A 41 0.65 55.96 7.19
C THR A 41 0.83 56.99 8.31
N THR A 42 -0.14 57.90 8.47
CA THR A 42 -0.14 58.94 9.52
C THR A 42 -0.98 58.58 10.74
N ASN A 43 -1.81 57.55 10.65
CA ASN A 43 -2.62 57.02 11.75
C ASN A 43 -2.25 55.55 12.00
N PRO A 44 -1.08 55.27 12.59
CA PRO A 44 -0.66 53.90 12.87
C PRO A 44 -1.63 53.24 13.86
N LEU A 45 -2.17 52.07 13.49
CA LEU A 45 -3.11 51.30 14.33
C LEU A 45 -2.39 50.30 15.25
N SER A 46 -1.06 50.16 15.14
CA SER A 46 -0.21 49.29 15.99
C SER A 46 1.19 49.88 16.23
N LYS A 47 1.97 49.31 17.17
CA LYS A 47 3.29 49.83 17.60
C LYS A 47 4.30 50.07 16.46
N LEU A 48 4.24 49.26 15.40
CA LEU A 48 4.94 49.49 14.14
C LEU A 48 3.98 49.15 12.99
N ASP A 49 3.54 50.18 12.27
CA ASP A 49 2.58 50.09 11.17
C ASP A 49 3.25 50.52 9.87
N ILE A 50 3.20 49.69 8.82
CA ILE A 50 3.89 49.93 7.54
C ILE A 50 2.85 49.85 6.42
N ASP A 51 2.48 51.01 5.86
CA ASP A 51 1.50 51.16 4.79
C ASP A 51 2.14 51.86 3.59
N LEU A 52 2.33 51.16 2.48
CA LEU A 52 3.03 51.69 1.30
C LEU A 52 2.09 52.12 0.17
N LYS A 53 0.80 52.33 0.46
CA LYS A 53 -0.18 52.79 -0.55
C LYS A 53 0.03 54.25 -0.94
N VAL A 54 1.03 54.52 -1.77
CA VAL A 54 1.10 55.77 -2.54
C VAL A 54 0.91 55.41 -4.02
N GLY A 55 -0.32 55.58 -4.54
CA GLY A 55 -0.58 55.55 -6.00
C GLY A 55 -1.22 54.28 -6.61
N GLY A 56 -2.04 53.51 -5.87
CA GLY A 56 -2.95 52.53 -6.49
C GLY A 56 -2.35 51.19 -6.96
N GLY A 57 -1.09 50.90 -6.63
CA GLY A 57 -0.46 49.58 -6.86
C GLY A 57 -0.16 48.86 -5.55
N ILE A 58 -0.64 47.62 -5.41
CA ILE A 58 -0.37 46.70 -4.29
C ILE A 58 1.13 46.62 -3.99
N SER A 59 1.56 47.16 -2.83
CA SER A 59 2.91 46.98 -2.30
C SER A 59 2.84 46.62 -0.82
N SER A 60 2.88 45.31 -0.55
CA SER A 60 2.97 44.72 0.77
C SER A 60 4.33 45.01 1.43
N PRO A 61 4.46 44.95 2.77
CA PRO A 61 5.72 45.22 3.47
C PRO A 61 6.83 44.26 3.01
N ILE A 62 7.96 44.81 2.52
CA ILE A 62 9.15 44.04 2.19
C ILE A 62 10.07 44.02 3.43
N ILE A 63 10.21 42.86 4.08
CA ILE A 63 11.27 42.62 5.07
C ILE A 63 12.56 42.26 4.29
N ARG A 64 13.42 43.25 4.01
CA ARG A 64 14.78 43.04 3.46
C ARG A 64 15.76 42.90 4.62
N GLY A 65 16.46 41.78 4.73
CA GLY A 65 17.67 41.71 5.55
C GLY A 65 18.92 41.85 4.69
N SER A 66 20.07 42.00 5.34
CA SER A 66 21.31 42.42 4.71
C SER A 66 21.91 41.36 3.79
N ASP A 67 22.69 41.84 2.85
CA ASP A 67 23.59 41.17 1.90
C ASP A 67 24.82 40.51 2.57
N SER A 68 24.71 40.18 3.86
CA SER A 68 25.78 39.62 4.70
C SER A 68 25.49 38.17 5.12
N TYR A 69 26.47 37.50 5.74
CA TYR A 69 26.42 36.09 6.22
C TYR A 69 25.15 35.68 7.01
N ILE A 70 24.41 36.65 7.57
CA ILE A 70 23.20 36.42 8.35
C ILE A 70 21.96 36.30 7.47
N SER A 71 21.19 35.22 7.63
CA SER A 71 19.89 35.06 6.98
C SER A 71 18.96 36.22 7.32
N SER A 72 18.23 36.71 6.32
CA SER A 72 17.16 37.70 6.50
C SER A 72 15.89 36.97 6.95
N GLY A 73 15.21 37.43 8.00
CA GLY A 73 14.02 36.71 8.45
C GLY A 73 13.07 37.51 9.33
N LEU A 74 11.83 37.02 9.39
CA LEU A 74 10.80 37.50 10.29
C LEU A 74 10.81 36.65 11.56
N ARG A 75 10.79 37.30 12.72
CA ARG A 75 10.83 36.64 14.02
C ARG A 75 9.60 36.98 14.84
N PHE A 76 9.02 35.96 15.46
CA PHE A 76 7.93 36.03 16.41
C PHE A 76 8.48 35.57 17.75
N ILE A 77 8.64 36.49 18.70
CA ILE A 77 9.30 36.25 19.99
C ILE A 77 8.28 36.44 21.11
N ASP A 78 8.21 35.47 22.03
CA ASP A 78 7.44 35.55 23.27
C ASP A 78 8.38 35.45 24.48
N ASP A 79 8.69 36.59 25.09
CA ASP A 79 9.59 36.67 26.24
C ASP A 79 9.04 36.04 27.54
N SER A 80 7.75 35.68 27.57
CA SER A 80 7.18 34.98 28.74
C SER A 80 7.70 33.55 28.88
N TYR A 81 8.21 32.97 27.79
CA TYR A 81 8.86 31.67 27.81
C TYR A 81 10.29 31.83 28.30
N THR A 82 10.59 31.21 29.44
CA THR A 82 11.83 31.40 30.21
C THR A 82 12.42 30.08 30.69
N GLN A 83 11.79 28.95 30.41
CA GLN A 83 12.21 27.63 30.85
C GLN A 83 12.68 26.79 29.64
N PRO A 84 13.66 25.87 29.82
CA PRO A 84 14.10 24.99 28.75
C PRO A 84 12.95 24.17 28.15
N GLY A 85 12.95 23.98 26.84
CA GLY A 85 11.91 23.25 26.10
C GLY A 85 10.71 24.09 25.67
N GLN A 86 10.70 25.39 25.99
CA GLN A 86 9.67 26.32 25.50
C GLN A 86 10.14 27.01 24.21
N VAL A 87 9.30 27.03 23.18
CA VAL A 87 9.60 27.70 21.90
C VAL A 87 9.38 29.20 22.03
N LYS A 88 10.40 29.93 22.48
CA LYS A 88 10.37 31.38 22.66
C LYS A 88 10.34 32.14 21.34
N GLU A 89 11.01 31.62 20.32
CA GLU A 89 11.08 32.29 19.01
C GLU A 89 10.70 31.33 17.90
N TRP A 90 9.75 31.75 17.06
CA TRP A 90 9.57 31.23 15.71
C TRP A 90 10.16 32.20 14.72
N ALA A 91 10.92 31.68 13.77
CA ALA A 91 11.55 32.49 12.75
C ALA A 91 11.32 31.92 11.36
N ILE A 92 11.01 32.80 10.42
CA ILE A 92 10.96 32.49 8.99
C ILE A 92 12.21 33.10 8.38
N TRP A 93 13.17 32.27 8.00
CA TRP A 93 14.43 32.69 7.41
C TRP A 93 14.41 32.50 5.91
N LYS A 94 14.74 33.56 5.17
CA LYS A 94 15.21 33.41 3.79
C LYS A 94 16.65 32.91 3.83
N GLY A 95 16.84 31.76 3.21
CA GLY A 95 18.13 31.13 3.03
C GLY A 95 19.13 31.99 2.25
N ASN A 96 20.40 31.83 2.59
CA ASN A 96 21.57 32.54 2.05
C ASN A 96 22.41 31.63 1.13
N THR A 97 23.72 31.88 1.01
CA THR A 97 24.63 31.06 0.20
C THR A 97 24.87 29.64 0.74
N PHE A 98 24.59 29.38 2.02
CA PHE A 98 24.81 28.08 2.69
C PHE A 98 23.54 27.23 2.77
N SER A 99 22.37 27.86 2.95
CA SER A 99 21.07 27.18 2.91
C SER A 99 20.19 27.90 1.88
N LYS A 100 19.90 27.26 0.75
CA LYS A 100 19.09 27.83 -0.33
C LYS A 100 17.62 27.50 -0.11
N GLY A 101 16.78 28.50 0.16
CA GLY A 101 15.35 28.27 0.36
C GLY A 101 14.67 29.24 1.32
N LEU A 102 13.57 28.78 1.90
CA LEU A 102 12.82 29.38 3.00
C LEU A 102 12.74 28.36 4.14
N SER A 103 13.17 28.75 5.34
CA SER A 103 13.22 27.87 6.51
C SER A 103 12.31 28.40 7.61
N PHE A 104 11.52 27.51 8.20
CA PHE A 104 10.75 27.78 9.41
C PHE A 104 11.51 27.17 10.59
N MET A 105 12.06 28.03 11.44
CA MET A 105 12.88 27.64 12.58
C MET A 105 12.19 27.95 13.90
N ARG A 106 12.59 27.18 14.91
CA ARG A 106 12.19 27.39 16.31
C ARG A 106 13.42 27.54 17.16
N TYR A 107 13.36 28.39 18.18
CA TYR A 107 14.42 28.53 19.17
C TYR A 107 13.90 28.45 20.59
N ASP A 108 14.75 27.88 21.46
CA ASP A 108 14.49 27.73 22.88
C ASP A 108 14.47 29.06 23.65
N ALA A 109 13.78 29.04 24.78
CA ALA A 109 13.69 30.14 25.74
C ALA A 109 14.98 30.40 26.52
N VAL A 110 15.74 29.34 26.85
CA VAL A 110 16.98 29.42 27.63
C VAL A 110 18.14 29.11 26.72
N ASN A 111 18.89 30.15 26.36
CA ASN A 111 20.03 30.11 25.44
C ASN A 111 19.70 29.51 24.06
N ARG A 112 19.70 30.39 23.03
CA ARG A 112 19.40 30.04 21.65
C ARG A 112 20.29 28.86 21.18
N CYS A 113 19.67 27.73 20.85
CA CYS A 113 20.34 26.51 20.41
C CYS A 113 21.13 25.71 21.47
N GLU A 114 21.18 26.16 22.72
CA GLU A 114 21.81 25.41 23.82
C GLU A 114 20.77 24.73 24.73
N GLY A 115 19.57 25.30 24.86
CA GLY A 115 18.45 24.74 25.64
C GLY A 115 17.71 23.56 25.01
N GLY A 116 18.16 23.10 23.82
CA GLY A 116 17.65 21.90 23.15
C GLY A 116 16.70 22.12 21.98
N ILE A 117 16.12 23.32 21.81
CA ILE A 117 15.29 23.67 20.64
C ILE A 117 16.04 24.67 19.75
N CYS A 118 16.45 24.20 18.58
CA CYS A 118 17.03 24.98 17.49
C CYS A 118 17.03 24.15 16.21
N ASP A 119 15.84 23.98 15.66
CA ASP A 119 15.59 23.06 14.55
C ASP A 119 14.79 23.71 13.43
N ILE A 120 14.89 23.12 12.24
CA ILE A 120 14.11 23.50 11.07
C ILE A 120 12.86 22.63 11.06
N ALA A 121 11.70 23.23 11.33
CA ALA A 121 10.41 22.54 11.28
C ALA A 121 9.98 22.25 9.83
N LEU A 122 10.17 23.23 8.95
CA LEU A 122 9.84 23.15 7.53
C LEU A 122 10.93 23.85 6.72
N GLN A 123 11.48 23.14 5.77
CA GLN A 123 12.44 23.63 4.79
C GLN A 123 11.79 23.60 3.42
N LEU A 124 11.79 24.73 2.73
CA LEU A 124 11.38 24.85 1.34
C LEU A 124 12.61 25.25 0.53
N ASN A 125 13.29 24.28 -0.08
CA ASN A 125 14.49 24.56 -0.84
C ASN A 125 14.17 25.26 -2.17
N ASP A 126 15.10 26.11 -2.65
CA ASP A 126 14.95 26.80 -3.95
C ASP A 126 14.87 25.80 -5.13
N ASN A 127 15.33 24.55 -4.96
CA ASN A 127 15.17 23.46 -5.93
C ASN A 127 13.77 22.80 -5.90
N GLY A 128 12.87 23.31 -5.06
CA GLY A 128 11.49 22.83 -4.88
C GLY A 128 11.35 21.59 -4.01
N ASN A 129 12.40 21.09 -3.36
CA ASN A 129 12.29 20.02 -2.38
C ASN A 129 11.75 20.55 -1.05
N VAL A 130 10.82 19.81 -0.46
CA VAL A 130 10.23 20.12 0.84
C VAL A 130 10.81 19.18 1.88
N GLY A 131 11.51 19.74 2.85
CA GLY A 131 11.95 19.04 4.05
C GLY A 131 11.00 19.32 5.19
N ILE A 132 10.48 18.28 5.85
CA ILE A 132 9.81 18.43 7.14
C ILE A 132 10.79 17.88 8.18
N GLY A 133 11.31 18.74 9.06
CA GLY A 133 12.41 18.35 9.95
C GLY A 133 13.76 18.13 9.25
N ASN A 134 13.87 18.40 7.94
CA ASN A 134 15.08 18.16 7.14
C ASN A 134 15.54 19.45 6.47
N ALA A 135 16.75 19.92 6.80
CA ALA A 135 17.34 21.13 6.22
C ALA A 135 17.86 20.93 4.78
N SER A 136 18.10 19.68 4.38
CA SER A 136 18.74 19.30 3.12
C SER A 136 17.95 18.18 2.43
N PRO A 137 16.65 18.39 2.13
CA PRO A 137 15.80 17.38 1.51
C PRO A 137 16.39 16.88 0.18
N GLN A 138 16.65 15.58 0.09
CA GLN A 138 17.18 14.92 -1.12
C GLN A 138 16.05 14.53 -2.08
N TYR A 139 14.84 14.41 -1.54
CA TYR A 139 13.62 14.05 -2.27
C TYR A 139 12.60 15.20 -2.26
N LYS A 140 11.59 15.10 -3.12
CA LYS A 140 10.55 16.14 -3.27
C LYS A 140 9.78 16.42 -1.99
N LEU A 141 9.47 15.35 -1.25
CA LEU A 141 9.01 15.43 0.13
C LEU A 141 9.93 14.52 0.93
N ASP A 142 10.83 15.13 1.67
CA ASP A 142 11.79 14.45 2.53
C ASP A 142 11.39 14.77 3.97
N VAL A 143 10.57 13.89 4.52
CA VAL A 143 10.13 14.01 5.91
C VAL A 143 11.19 13.31 6.75
N ASN A 144 11.99 14.09 7.46
CA ASN A 144 12.78 13.57 8.57
C ASN A 144 11.84 13.36 9.77
N GLY A 145 11.04 12.29 9.69
CA GLY A 145 9.98 11.97 10.65
C GLY A 145 8.81 11.24 9.99
N SER A 146 7.76 10.97 10.77
CA SER A 146 6.52 10.37 10.26
C SER A 146 5.60 11.42 9.63
N PHE A 147 4.81 11.04 8.61
CA PHE A 147 3.81 11.91 8.01
C PHE A 147 2.46 11.19 7.85
N ARG A 148 1.37 11.94 7.99
CA ARG A 148 -0.01 11.49 7.76
C ARG A 148 -0.53 12.11 6.48
N VAL A 149 -1.15 11.30 5.62
CA VAL A 149 -1.81 11.77 4.39
C VAL A 149 -3.33 11.60 4.53
N GLY A 150 -4.02 12.66 4.95
CA GLY A 150 -5.50 12.71 5.03
C GLY A 150 -6.13 12.35 6.37
N LEU A 151 -7.47 12.49 6.46
CA LEU A 151 -8.25 12.36 7.71
C LEU A 151 -8.74 10.92 7.99
N ASP A 152 -9.01 10.08 6.98
CA ASP A 152 -9.61 8.73 7.16
C ASP A 152 -8.90 7.60 6.39
N ASN A 153 -7.71 7.88 5.85
CA ASN A 153 -6.87 6.94 5.12
C ASN A 153 -5.52 6.76 5.81
N PHE A 154 -5.04 5.53 5.88
CA PHE A 154 -3.72 5.21 6.38
C PHE A 154 -2.92 4.57 5.25
N PHE A 155 -1.92 5.31 4.78
CA PHE A 155 -0.81 4.77 4.00
C PHE A 155 0.42 4.93 4.88
N SER A 156 0.96 3.83 5.37
CA SER A 156 2.25 3.84 6.03
C SER A 156 3.17 2.82 5.42
N TYR A 157 4.41 3.24 5.23
CA TYR A 157 5.54 2.36 5.09
C TYR A 157 6.22 2.31 6.46
N ASN A 158 6.29 1.15 7.08
CA ASN A 158 6.79 1.05 8.46
C ASN A 158 8.33 1.12 8.57
N GLY A 159 9.05 1.24 7.45
CA GLY A 159 10.51 1.19 7.41
C GLY A 159 11.12 -0.22 7.53
N GLY A 160 10.30 -1.22 7.89
CA GLY A 160 10.66 -2.64 8.04
C GLY A 160 10.25 -3.51 6.85
N ALA A 161 9.99 -2.88 5.69
CA ALA A 161 9.50 -3.46 4.43
C ALA A 161 7.98 -3.68 4.30
N ASP A 162 7.18 -3.35 5.32
CA ASP A 162 5.72 -3.50 5.22
C ASP A 162 5.03 -2.23 4.74
N ILE A 163 3.97 -2.45 3.97
CA ILE A 163 3.04 -1.39 3.56
C ILE A 163 1.68 -1.69 4.20
N PHE A 164 1.19 -0.73 4.99
CA PHE A 164 -0.13 -0.79 5.62
C PHE A 164 -1.10 0.08 4.84
N LEU A 165 -2.26 -0.48 4.50
CA LEU A 165 -3.34 0.22 3.81
C LEU A 165 -4.63 0.06 4.60
N ARG A 166 -5.22 1.19 5.00
CA ARG A 166 -6.53 1.21 5.64
C ARG A 166 -7.41 2.33 5.12
N TYR A 167 -8.66 1.96 4.87
CA TYR A 167 -9.76 2.88 4.59
C TYR A 167 -11.00 2.42 5.35
N LEU A 168 -11.47 3.25 6.28
CA LEU A 168 -12.56 2.93 7.20
C LEU A 168 -13.84 2.46 6.51
N GLY A 169 -14.17 3.03 5.34
CA GLY A 169 -15.35 2.67 4.57
C GLY A 169 -15.32 1.26 3.95
N ARG A 170 -14.16 0.59 3.97
CA ARG A 170 -13.97 -0.78 3.46
C ARG A 170 -13.49 -1.75 4.55
N GLY A 171 -13.62 -1.36 5.82
CA GLY A 171 -13.25 -2.15 6.99
C GLY A 171 -12.04 -1.60 7.74
N SER A 172 -11.41 -2.45 8.55
CA SER A 172 -10.25 -2.09 9.36
C SER A 172 -8.95 -1.91 8.56
N GLY A 173 -8.87 -2.48 7.35
CA GLY A 173 -7.63 -2.60 6.58
C GLY A 173 -6.54 -3.38 7.34
N GLY A 174 -5.29 -3.27 6.88
CA GLY A 174 -4.12 -3.85 7.56
C GLY A 174 -2.88 -3.93 6.66
N ARG A 175 -1.98 -4.88 6.92
CA ARG A 175 -0.73 -5.02 6.14
C ARG A 175 -1.02 -5.61 4.78
N ALA A 176 -0.83 -4.80 3.74
CA ALA A 176 -1.13 -5.18 2.38
C ALA A 176 0.02 -5.96 1.73
N ILE A 177 1.26 -5.53 1.99
CA ILE A 177 2.47 -6.08 1.38
C ILE A 177 3.49 -6.23 2.49
N VAL A 178 4.00 -7.45 2.69
CA VAL A 178 4.89 -7.81 3.80
C VAL A 178 6.06 -8.62 3.25
N HIS A 179 7.26 -8.34 3.76
CA HIS A 179 8.39 -9.27 3.64
C HIS A 179 8.29 -10.29 4.77
N ASP A 180 7.69 -11.44 4.47
CA ASP A 180 7.28 -12.44 5.45
C ASP A 180 8.41 -13.44 5.75
N ASN A 181 8.15 -14.28 6.76
CA ASN A 181 8.96 -15.43 7.12
C ASN A 181 9.36 -16.23 5.88
N ASN A 182 10.56 -16.81 5.94
CA ASN A 182 11.20 -17.50 4.82
C ASN A 182 11.58 -16.59 3.65
N ASN A 183 11.68 -15.27 3.88
CA ASN A 183 12.09 -14.29 2.88
C ASN A 183 11.14 -14.30 1.66
N THR A 184 9.83 -14.22 1.94
CA THR A 184 8.76 -14.30 0.93
C THR A 184 7.99 -12.98 0.83
N LEU A 185 7.47 -12.66 -0.35
CA LEU A 185 6.57 -11.53 -0.54
C LEU A 185 5.13 -11.99 -0.27
N THR A 186 4.56 -11.58 0.85
CA THR A 186 3.17 -11.90 1.19
C THR A 186 2.25 -10.74 0.86
N LEU A 187 1.15 -11.06 0.16
CA LEU A 187 0.03 -10.14 -0.08
C LEU A 187 -1.12 -10.50 0.86
N ASN A 188 -1.68 -9.50 1.56
CA ASN A 188 -2.72 -9.70 2.58
C ASN A 188 -2.23 -10.61 3.73
N TYR A 189 -1.17 -10.18 4.40
CA TYR A 189 -0.57 -10.93 5.50
C TYR A 189 -1.60 -11.22 6.60
N ALA A 190 -1.57 -12.43 7.16
CA ALA A 190 -2.47 -12.89 8.22
C ALA A 190 -3.98 -12.70 7.96
N ASN A 191 -4.40 -12.59 6.68
CA ASN A 191 -5.78 -12.27 6.31
C ASN A 191 -6.29 -10.93 6.88
N ASP A 192 -5.38 -9.96 7.06
CA ASP A 192 -5.65 -8.59 7.51
C ASP A 192 -6.78 -7.91 6.67
N PHE A 193 -6.90 -8.28 5.39
CA PHE A 193 -8.03 -7.99 4.51
C PHE A 193 -8.97 -9.21 4.46
N SER A 194 -10.04 -9.16 5.25
CA SER A 194 -11.04 -10.25 5.37
C SER A 194 -11.77 -10.60 4.08
N GLY A 195 -11.74 -9.71 3.09
CA GLY A 195 -12.24 -9.95 1.73
C GLY A 195 -11.33 -10.84 0.87
N GLY A 196 -10.09 -11.07 1.29
CA GLY A 196 -9.06 -11.76 0.52
C GLY A 196 -8.26 -10.84 -0.41
N THR A 197 -7.38 -11.46 -1.21
CA THR A 197 -6.56 -10.82 -2.24
C THR A 197 -7.18 -11.09 -3.60
N LEU A 198 -7.76 -10.08 -4.22
CA LEU A 198 -8.28 -10.17 -5.59
C LEU A 198 -7.22 -9.68 -6.58
N LEU A 199 -6.78 -10.57 -7.47
CA LEU A 199 -5.91 -10.30 -8.60
C LEU A 199 -6.78 -10.13 -9.85
N GLY A 200 -6.84 -8.89 -10.34
CA GLY A 200 -7.75 -8.49 -11.42
C GLY A 200 -9.21 -8.60 -10.97
N THR A 201 -10.02 -9.29 -11.75
CA THR A 201 -11.44 -9.56 -11.43
C THR A 201 -11.74 -11.04 -11.26
N SER A 202 -10.78 -11.90 -11.55
CA SER A 202 -11.01 -13.33 -11.76
C SER A 202 -10.32 -14.23 -10.77
N PHE A 203 -9.21 -13.81 -10.16
CA PHE A 203 -8.46 -14.67 -9.25
C PHE A 203 -8.52 -14.11 -7.82
N LEU A 204 -9.27 -14.78 -6.95
CA LEU A 204 -9.43 -14.41 -5.55
C LEU A 204 -8.77 -15.47 -4.69
N VAL A 205 -7.82 -15.07 -3.85
CA VAL A 205 -7.26 -15.91 -2.79
C VAL A 205 -7.81 -15.42 -1.45
N LYS A 206 -8.40 -16.33 -0.67
CA LYS A 206 -9.00 -16.00 0.63
C LYS A 206 -8.89 -17.18 1.57
N GLY A 207 -8.17 -17.00 2.69
CA GLY A 207 -7.88 -18.12 3.58
C GLY A 207 -7.14 -19.23 2.84
N ASP A 208 -7.62 -20.46 2.98
CA ASP A 208 -7.06 -21.64 2.31
C ASP A 208 -7.66 -21.87 0.91
N ASP A 209 -8.59 -21.00 0.47
CA ASP A 209 -9.29 -21.15 -0.80
C ASP A 209 -8.74 -20.20 -1.87
N ALA A 210 -8.81 -20.67 -3.11
CA ALA A 210 -8.56 -19.87 -4.29
C ALA A 210 -9.68 -20.08 -5.32
N ARG A 211 -10.26 -18.99 -5.82
CA ARG A 211 -11.26 -19.00 -6.90
C ARG A 211 -10.65 -18.40 -8.16
N LEU A 212 -10.70 -19.13 -9.27
CA LEU A 212 -10.36 -18.63 -10.60
C LEU A 212 -11.60 -18.63 -11.51
N ASN A 213 -12.10 -17.44 -11.85
CA ASN A 213 -13.15 -17.25 -12.84
C ASN A 213 -12.53 -17.11 -14.24
N GLY A 214 -12.28 -18.22 -14.92
CA GLY A 214 -11.69 -18.22 -16.26
C GLY A 214 -11.08 -19.57 -16.63
N LYS A 215 -10.16 -19.54 -17.60
CA LYS A 215 -9.37 -20.72 -18.00
C LYS A 215 -8.10 -20.80 -17.15
N LEU A 216 -7.74 -22.02 -16.73
CA LEU A 216 -6.44 -22.34 -16.16
C LEU A 216 -5.63 -23.09 -17.23
N GLU A 217 -4.51 -22.51 -17.67
CA GLU A 217 -3.53 -23.20 -18.51
C GLU A 217 -2.32 -23.54 -17.65
N ALA A 218 -1.96 -24.82 -17.61
CA ALA A 218 -0.85 -25.32 -16.82
C ALA A 218 -0.15 -26.46 -17.59
N ARG A 219 1.16 -26.59 -17.42
CA ARG A 219 1.92 -27.73 -17.98
C ARG A 219 1.66 -29.02 -17.20
N GLU A 220 1.42 -28.90 -15.91
CA GLU A 220 1.16 -30.01 -15.01
C GLU A 220 0.20 -29.54 -13.91
N ILE A 221 -0.73 -30.42 -13.52
CA ILE A 221 -1.62 -30.24 -12.37
C ILE A 221 -1.49 -31.50 -11.52
N LYS A 222 -1.05 -31.35 -10.27
CA LYS A 222 -0.93 -32.44 -9.30
C LYS A 222 -1.89 -32.20 -8.14
N VAL A 223 -2.79 -33.16 -7.91
CA VAL A 223 -3.74 -33.15 -6.78
C VAL A 223 -3.21 -34.14 -5.74
N THR A 224 -2.96 -33.69 -4.51
CA THR A 224 -2.15 -34.45 -3.53
C THR A 224 -2.94 -35.23 -2.47
N THR A 225 -4.12 -34.77 -2.08
CA THR A 225 -4.88 -35.32 -0.94
C THR A 225 -6.05 -36.23 -1.34
N THR A 226 -6.08 -36.75 -2.57
CA THR A 226 -7.17 -37.60 -3.05
C THR A 226 -6.83 -39.10 -2.85
N PRO A 227 -7.72 -39.90 -2.22
CA PRO A 227 -7.56 -41.36 -2.09
C PRO A 227 -7.48 -42.06 -3.46
N THR A 228 -6.80 -43.21 -3.58
CA THR A 228 -6.75 -44.01 -4.83
C THR A 228 -7.94 -44.96 -4.97
N ALA A 229 -8.11 -45.58 -6.14
CA ALA A 229 -9.21 -46.53 -6.43
C ALA A 229 -8.84 -48.01 -6.23
N ASP A 230 -7.62 -48.32 -5.79
CA ASP A 230 -7.05 -49.68 -5.77
C ASP A 230 -7.84 -50.71 -4.94
N PHE A 231 -8.76 -50.25 -4.09
CA PHE A 231 -9.65 -51.10 -3.29
C PHE A 231 -10.50 -52.05 -4.16
N VAL A 232 -10.69 -51.76 -5.45
CA VAL A 232 -11.39 -52.62 -6.41
C VAL A 232 -10.70 -53.99 -6.56
N PHE A 233 -9.40 -54.07 -6.28
CA PHE A 233 -8.62 -55.31 -6.36
C PHE A 233 -8.59 -56.12 -5.06
N GLU A 234 -9.23 -55.66 -3.99
CA GLU A 234 -9.30 -56.42 -2.74
C GLU A 234 -10.24 -57.63 -2.86
N ASP A 235 -9.89 -58.75 -2.22
CA ASP A 235 -10.71 -59.98 -2.23
C ASP A 235 -12.14 -59.77 -1.68
N SER A 236 -12.33 -58.74 -0.86
CA SER A 236 -13.63 -58.38 -0.29
C SER A 236 -14.53 -57.59 -1.24
N TYR A 237 -13.95 -57.01 -2.31
CA TYR A 237 -14.66 -56.14 -3.24
C TYR A 237 -15.69 -56.92 -4.05
N GLN A 238 -16.94 -56.45 -4.02
CA GLN A 238 -18.04 -57.04 -4.74
C GLN A 238 -18.17 -56.36 -6.10
N LEU A 239 -17.57 -56.97 -7.13
CA LEU A 239 -17.70 -56.49 -8.50
C LEU A 239 -19.18 -56.44 -8.91
N PRO A 240 -19.70 -55.30 -9.39
CA PRO A 240 -21.10 -55.18 -9.78
C PRO A 240 -21.50 -56.23 -10.84
N ASN A 241 -22.76 -56.66 -10.84
CA ASN A 241 -23.25 -57.50 -11.93
C ASN A 241 -23.52 -56.65 -13.19
N LEU A 242 -23.04 -57.09 -14.35
CA LEU A 242 -23.19 -56.35 -15.62
C LEU A 242 -24.67 -56.13 -16.01
N GLU A 243 -25.57 -57.04 -15.66
CA GLU A 243 -27.01 -56.87 -15.93
C GLU A 243 -27.59 -55.71 -15.10
N SER A 244 -27.12 -55.54 -13.86
CA SER A 244 -27.50 -54.42 -13.00
C SER A 244 -26.93 -53.10 -13.52
N VAL A 245 -25.67 -53.12 -13.97
CA VAL A 245 -25.03 -51.96 -14.60
C VAL A 245 -25.76 -51.56 -15.89
N GLU A 246 -26.13 -52.52 -16.75
CA GLU A 246 -26.89 -52.28 -17.97
C GLU A 246 -28.26 -51.66 -17.66
N LYS A 247 -28.98 -52.21 -16.68
CA LYS A 247 -30.26 -51.65 -16.22
C LYS A 247 -30.08 -50.22 -15.74
N HIS A 248 -29.06 -49.94 -14.92
CA HIS A 248 -28.76 -48.60 -14.44
C HIS A 248 -28.48 -47.64 -15.60
N ILE A 249 -27.67 -48.02 -16.58
CA ILE A 249 -27.36 -47.18 -17.74
C ILE A 249 -28.63 -46.93 -18.56
N LYS A 250 -29.49 -47.94 -18.76
CA LYS A 250 -30.76 -47.79 -19.50
C LYS A 250 -31.70 -46.78 -18.82
N GLU A 251 -31.80 -46.84 -17.49
CA GLU A 251 -32.68 -45.99 -16.67
C GLU A 251 -32.13 -44.59 -16.41
N LYS A 252 -30.83 -44.48 -16.07
CA LYS A 252 -30.20 -43.25 -15.56
C LYS A 252 -29.33 -42.53 -16.60
N LYS A 253 -28.96 -43.18 -17.70
CA LYS A 253 -28.12 -42.63 -18.79
C LYS A 253 -26.71 -42.21 -18.37
N HIS A 254 -26.19 -42.73 -17.26
CA HIS A 254 -24.80 -42.57 -16.84
C HIS A 254 -24.32 -43.83 -16.11
N LEU A 255 -23.02 -43.92 -15.83
CA LEU A 255 -22.46 -45.03 -15.05
C LEU A 255 -22.82 -44.89 -13.57
N PRO A 256 -22.94 -46.01 -12.82
CA PRO A 256 -23.07 -45.98 -11.38
C PRO A 256 -21.97 -45.11 -10.74
N GLU A 257 -22.32 -44.40 -9.66
CA GLU A 257 -21.42 -43.55 -8.85
C GLU A 257 -20.84 -42.31 -9.55
N ILE A 258 -20.92 -42.24 -10.88
CA ILE A 258 -20.65 -41.06 -11.68
C ILE A 258 -21.91 -40.19 -11.70
N ALA A 259 -21.77 -38.91 -11.39
CA ALA A 259 -22.89 -37.97 -11.45
C ALA A 259 -23.44 -37.86 -12.88
N SER A 260 -24.73 -37.55 -13.00
CA SER A 260 -25.35 -37.28 -14.30
C SER A 260 -24.81 -35.98 -14.91
N ALA A 261 -24.89 -35.85 -16.23
CA ALA A 261 -24.50 -34.61 -16.92
C ALA A 261 -25.28 -33.38 -16.42
N ALA A 262 -26.54 -33.56 -16.04
CA ALA A 262 -27.38 -32.48 -15.52
C ALA A 262 -26.91 -32.01 -14.13
N GLU A 263 -26.50 -32.93 -13.25
CA GLU A 263 -25.92 -32.60 -11.95
C GLU A 263 -24.57 -31.90 -12.12
N MET A 264 -23.69 -32.43 -12.96
CA MET A 264 -22.37 -31.83 -13.24
C MET A 264 -22.47 -30.41 -13.81
N GLN A 265 -23.48 -30.12 -14.65
CA GLN A 265 -23.69 -28.79 -15.20
C GLN A 265 -24.19 -27.79 -14.15
N LYS A 266 -24.99 -28.27 -13.19
CA LYS A 266 -25.59 -27.42 -12.15
C LYS A 266 -24.62 -27.16 -11.00
N GLU A 267 -23.91 -28.19 -10.55
CA GLU A 267 -23.12 -28.18 -9.31
C GLU A 267 -21.62 -28.09 -9.57
N GLY A 268 -21.19 -28.30 -10.82
CA GLY A 268 -19.79 -28.43 -11.19
C GLY A 268 -19.26 -29.85 -10.95
N VAL A 269 -17.95 -30.03 -11.10
CA VAL A 269 -17.28 -31.31 -10.92
C VAL A 269 -16.03 -31.10 -10.07
N ASN A 270 -15.92 -31.86 -8.97
CA ASN A 270 -14.64 -32.01 -8.28
C ASN A 270 -13.74 -32.90 -9.15
N ILE A 271 -12.70 -32.31 -9.75
CA ILE A 271 -11.80 -33.01 -10.66
C ILE A 271 -11.09 -34.17 -9.95
N GLY A 272 -10.70 -34.02 -8.68
CA GLY A 272 -10.04 -35.07 -7.92
C GLY A 272 -10.94 -36.30 -7.75
N ASP A 273 -12.11 -36.10 -7.16
CA ASP A 273 -13.08 -37.20 -6.93
C ASP A 273 -13.54 -37.84 -8.24
N PHE A 274 -13.71 -37.03 -9.29
CA PHE A 274 -14.12 -37.53 -10.61
C PHE A 274 -13.04 -38.42 -11.24
N GLN A 275 -11.76 -38.03 -11.17
CA GLN A 275 -10.66 -38.85 -11.68
C GLN A 275 -10.54 -40.19 -10.95
N ILE A 276 -10.76 -40.20 -9.63
CA ILE A 276 -10.75 -41.46 -8.85
C ILE A 276 -11.91 -42.37 -9.23
N LYS A 277 -13.11 -41.83 -9.37
CA LYS A 277 -14.26 -42.63 -9.83
C LYS A 277 -14.04 -43.15 -11.25
N LEU A 278 -13.42 -42.38 -12.13
CA LEU A 278 -13.04 -42.87 -13.46
C LEU A 278 -12.02 -44.01 -13.38
N LEU A 279 -10.99 -43.88 -12.54
CA LEU A 279 -10.00 -44.93 -12.30
C LEU A 279 -10.68 -46.21 -11.80
N GLN A 280 -11.57 -46.10 -10.81
CA GLN A 280 -12.38 -47.22 -10.30
C GLN A 280 -13.13 -47.95 -11.44
N LYS A 281 -13.75 -47.22 -12.37
CA LYS A 281 -14.46 -47.84 -13.51
C LYS A 281 -13.53 -48.48 -14.53
N ILE A 282 -12.32 -47.96 -14.71
CA ILE A 282 -11.29 -48.60 -15.55
C ILE A 282 -10.83 -49.92 -14.92
N GLU A 283 -10.67 -49.95 -13.59
CA GLU A 283 -10.27 -51.16 -12.86
C GLU A 283 -11.38 -52.22 -12.86
N GLU A 284 -12.64 -51.83 -12.60
CA GLU A 284 -13.80 -52.72 -12.74
C GLU A 284 -13.90 -53.30 -14.16
N LEU A 285 -13.72 -52.45 -15.19
CA LEU A 285 -13.70 -52.90 -16.59
C LEU A 285 -12.59 -53.92 -16.86
N THR A 286 -11.42 -53.70 -16.25
CA THR A 286 -10.28 -54.63 -16.34
C THR A 286 -10.62 -55.98 -15.71
N LEU A 287 -11.32 -56.00 -14.57
CA LEU A 287 -11.79 -57.24 -13.95
C LEU A 287 -12.80 -58.00 -14.83
N TYR A 288 -13.78 -57.30 -15.41
CA TYR A 288 -14.71 -57.94 -16.36
C TYR A 288 -13.97 -58.51 -17.58
N GLN A 289 -12.97 -57.81 -18.11
CA GLN A 289 -12.18 -58.29 -19.25
C GLN A 289 -11.36 -59.54 -18.90
N ILE A 290 -10.79 -59.61 -17.69
CA ILE A 290 -10.10 -60.80 -17.18
C ILE A 290 -11.08 -61.97 -17.07
N GLN A 291 -12.28 -61.76 -16.52
CA GLN A 291 -13.32 -62.78 -16.42
C GLN A 291 -13.74 -63.29 -17.80
N LEU A 292 -14.01 -62.38 -18.74
CA LEU A 292 -14.40 -62.72 -20.11
C LEU A 292 -13.30 -63.53 -20.82
N ASN A 293 -12.03 -63.17 -20.67
CA ASN A 293 -10.93 -63.91 -21.30
C ASN A 293 -10.78 -65.34 -20.75
N LYS A 294 -11.03 -65.54 -19.44
CA LYS A 294 -11.08 -66.88 -18.83
C LYS A 294 -12.22 -67.71 -19.44
N GLU A 295 -13.41 -67.14 -19.55
CA GLU A 295 -14.57 -67.80 -20.16
C GLU A 295 -14.33 -68.17 -21.63
N VAL A 296 -13.80 -67.24 -22.42
CA VAL A 296 -13.44 -67.49 -23.83
C VAL A 296 -12.41 -68.61 -23.96
N THR A 297 -11.43 -68.67 -23.04
CA THR A 297 -10.43 -69.74 -23.03
C THR A 297 -11.06 -71.09 -22.72
N ASN A 298 -11.95 -71.16 -21.74
CA ASN A 298 -12.69 -72.37 -21.40
C ASN A 298 -13.57 -72.83 -22.57
N LEU A 299 -14.35 -71.93 -23.17
CA LEU A 299 -15.19 -72.23 -24.34
C LEU A 299 -14.38 -72.72 -25.55
N LYS A 300 -13.15 -72.21 -25.74
CA LYS A 300 -12.24 -72.70 -26.78
C LYS A 300 -11.75 -74.11 -26.48
N GLN A 301 -11.41 -74.42 -25.24
CA GLN A 301 -11.01 -75.76 -24.82
C GLN A 301 -12.15 -76.76 -24.98
N GLU A 302 -13.36 -76.41 -24.54
CA GLU A 302 -14.57 -77.21 -24.75
C GLU A 302 -14.83 -77.45 -26.24
N ASN A 303 -14.70 -76.42 -27.08
CA ASN A 303 -14.83 -76.57 -28.54
C ASN A 303 -13.80 -77.54 -29.13
N ILE A 304 -12.56 -77.53 -28.65
CA ILE A 304 -11.53 -78.48 -29.09
C ILE A 304 -11.96 -79.90 -28.71
N GLN A 305 -12.37 -80.12 -27.46
CA GLN A 305 -12.82 -81.44 -26.98
C GLN A 305 -14.05 -81.96 -27.75
N LEU A 306 -15.03 -81.09 -28.03
CA LEU A 306 -16.20 -81.43 -28.83
C LEU A 306 -15.84 -81.83 -30.25
N LYS A 307 -14.92 -81.09 -30.91
CA LYS A 307 -14.43 -81.43 -32.26
C LYS A 307 -13.71 -82.78 -32.29
N GLU A 308 -12.86 -83.05 -31.30
CA GLU A 308 -12.19 -84.35 -31.18
C GLU A 308 -13.19 -85.50 -30.98
N THR A 309 -14.23 -85.27 -30.18
CA THR A 309 -15.28 -86.26 -29.92
C THR A 309 -16.10 -86.54 -31.19
N LEU A 310 -16.50 -85.49 -31.92
CA LEU A 310 -17.17 -85.61 -33.21
C LEU A 310 -16.34 -86.39 -34.23
N GLN A 311 -15.03 -86.12 -34.31
CA GLN A 311 -14.12 -86.86 -35.20
C GLN A 311 -14.05 -88.35 -34.86
N LYS A 312 -13.99 -88.70 -33.57
CA LYS A 312 -14.00 -90.10 -33.11
C LYS A 312 -15.29 -90.81 -33.51
N ILE A 313 -16.45 -90.17 -33.35
CA ILE A 313 -17.75 -90.73 -33.74
C ILE A 313 -17.81 -90.97 -35.26
N GLN A 314 -17.44 -89.98 -36.07
CA GLN A 314 -17.43 -90.10 -37.54
C GLN A 314 -16.49 -91.20 -38.04
N ASN A 315 -15.34 -91.37 -37.39
CA ASN A 315 -14.41 -92.44 -37.71
C ASN A 315 -14.99 -93.82 -37.33
N HIS A 316 -15.80 -93.88 -36.26
CA HIS A 316 -16.45 -95.12 -35.83
C HIS A 316 -17.59 -95.54 -36.79
N GLU A 317 -18.37 -94.58 -37.30
CA GLU A 317 -19.45 -94.82 -38.27
C GLU A 317 -18.95 -95.26 -39.66
N LYS A 318 -17.73 -94.88 -40.06
CA LYS A 318 -17.11 -95.33 -41.32
C LYS A 318 -16.50 -96.73 -41.27
N SER A 319 -16.44 -97.33 -40.08
CA SER A 319 -15.78 -98.63 -39.84
C SER A 319 -16.75 -99.80 -39.71
N TYR A 320 -18.05 -99.58 -39.99
CA TYR A 320 -19.12 -100.56 -40.12
C TYR A 320 -19.69 -100.52 -41.54
#